data_AF-A0A5C7RZ97-F1
#
_entry.id   AF-A0A5C7RZ97-F1
#
_cell.length_a   1.000
_cell.length_b   1.000
_cell.length_c   1.000
_cell.angle_alpha   90.00
_cell.angle_beta   90.00
_cell.angle_gamma   90.00
#
_symmetry.space_group_name_H-M   'P 1'
#
loop_
_entity.id
_entity.type
_entity.pdbx_description
1 polymer ?
#
loop_
_entity_poly.entity_id
_entity_poly.type
_entity_poly.pdbx_seq_one_letter_code
_entity_poly.pdbx_strand_id
1 'polypeptide(L)'
;AEYNVARLTTEMYLSDMEPAMKPSAAFAMMAHRNIDRVPVDQLEGRITASLVTPYPPGIPLLIPGERFNKTIVDYLKFTRVFNEKFPGFEADVHGLTVDTVDGVKQYFVDCVPANN
;
A
#
# COMPACT_ATOMS: atom_id res chain seq x y z
N ALA A 1 -4.66 23.12 -7.72
CA ALA A 1 -3.48 22.32 -7.33
C ALA A 1 -3.78 20.88 -7.71
N GLU A 2 -2.97 20.29 -8.60
CA GLU A 2 -3.25 19.02 -9.29
C GLU A 2 -3.45 17.82 -8.34
N TYR A 3 -2.90 17.90 -7.12
CA TYR A 3 -3.15 16.97 -6.03
C TYR A 3 -3.26 17.74 -4.71
N ASN A 4 -4.41 17.66 -4.02
CA ASN A 4 -4.54 18.20 -2.67
C ASN A 4 -4.10 17.12 -1.67
N VAL A 5 -2.78 17.04 -1.45
CA VAL A 5 -2.14 16.01 -0.62
C VAL A 5 -2.71 15.97 0.78
N ALA A 6 -2.93 17.12 1.41
CA ALA A 6 -3.50 17.20 2.75
C ALA A 6 -4.90 16.56 2.80
N ARG A 7 -5.75 16.87 1.80
CA ARG A 7 -7.07 16.28 1.69
C ARG A 7 -7.00 14.77 1.46
N LEU A 8 -6.12 14.32 0.57
CA LEU A 8 -5.92 12.91 0.24
C LEU A 8 -5.43 12.09 1.46
N THR A 9 -4.47 12.63 2.23
CA THR A 9 -4.00 12.00 3.48
C THR A 9 -5.08 11.94 4.55
N THR A 10 -5.98 12.91 4.61
CA THR A 10 -7.12 12.87 5.54
C THR A 10 -8.17 11.86 5.06
N GLU A 11 -8.52 11.90 3.77
CA GLU A 11 -9.53 11.04 3.17
C GLU A 11 -9.14 9.55 3.25
N MET A 12 -7.86 9.20 3.13
CA MET A 12 -7.43 7.80 3.29
C MET A 12 -7.67 7.27 4.71
N TYR A 13 -7.43 8.07 5.77
CA TYR A 13 -7.66 7.63 7.15
C TYR A 13 -9.14 7.67 7.56
N LEU A 14 -9.96 8.45 6.86
CA LEU A 14 -11.41 8.49 7.06
C LEU A 14 -12.17 7.52 6.14
N SER A 15 -11.47 6.82 5.24
CA SER A 15 -12.07 5.82 4.38
C SER A 15 -12.42 4.55 5.16
N ASP A 16 -13.43 3.82 4.68
CA ASP A 16 -13.82 2.57 5.31
C ASP A 16 -12.71 1.53 5.19
N MET A 17 -12.29 1.00 6.34
CA MET A 17 -11.37 -0.13 6.43
C MET A 17 -12.18 -1.41 6.53
N GLU A 18 -11.94 -2.36 5.63
CA GLU A 18 -12.62 -3.66 5.60
C GLU A 18 -11.67 -4.75 6.14
N PRO A 19 -11.93 -5.30 7.34
CA PRO A 19 -11.22 -6.46 7.84
C PRO A 19 -11.69 -7.71 7.07
N ALA A 20 -10.84 -8.26 6.22
CA ALA A 20 -11.14 -9.46 5.43
C ALA A 20 -10.70 -10.75 6.13
N MET A 21 -9.66 -10.69 6.98
CA MET A 21 -9.21 -11.82 7.79
C MET A 21 -8.50 -11.37 9.07
N LYS A 22 -8.25 -12.32 9.99
CA LYS A 22 -7.52 -12.03 11.23
C LYS A 22 -6.10 -11.53 10.93
N PRO A 23 -5.62 -10.46 11.60
CA PRO A 23 -4.26 -9.98 11.39
C PRO A 23 -3.18 -11.02 11.62
N SER A 24 -3.34 -11.89 12.61
CA SER A 24 -2.41 -12.99 12.86
C SER A 24 -2.36 -14.01 11.72
N ALA A 25 -3.48 -14.25 11.03
CA ALA A 25 -3.53 -15.16 9.90
C ALA A 25 -2.87 -14.55 8.66
N ALA A 26 -3.17 -13.29 8.36
CA ALA A 26 -2.50 -12.57 7.27
C ALA A 26 -0.99 -12.43 7.49
N PHE A 27 -0.58 -12.09 8.72
CA PHE A 27 0.83 -12.01 9.08
C PHE A 27 1.54 -13.37 9.00
N ALA A 28 0.87 -14.47 9.38
CA ALA A 28 1.41 -15.81 9.24
C ALA A 28 1.71 -16.16 7.77
N MET A 29 0.83 -15.74 6.83
CA MET A 29 1.09 -15.91 5.39
C MET A 29 2.39 -15.23 4.97
N MET A 30 2.62 -13.97 5.41
CA MET A 30 3.87 -13.25 5.17
C MET A 30 5.08 -13.98 5.79
N ALA A 31 4.97 -14.41 7.06
CA ALA A 31 6.04 -15.12 7.77
C ALA A 31 6.44 -16.43 7.08
N HIS A 32 5.48 -17.12 6.46
CA HIS A 32 5.71 -18.32 5.68
C HIS A 32 6.03 -18.07 4.20
N ARG A 33 6.19 -16.80 3.78
CA ARG A 33 6.42 -16.39 2.39
C ARG A 33 5.33 -16.88 1.42
N ASN A 34 4.12 -17.11 1.92
CA ASN A 34 2.95 -17.44 1.14
C ASN A 34 2.19 -16.16 0.78
N ILE A 35 2.76 -15.34 -0.09
CA ILE A 35 2.27 -14.01 -0.43
C ILE A 35 2.37 -13.78 -1.93
N ASP A 36 1.48 -12.92 -2.43
CA ASP A 36 1.59 -12.35 -3.77
C ASP A 36 2.25 -10.99 -3.66
N ARG A 37 3.28 -10.76 -4.47
CA ARG A 37 3.80 -9.42 -4.69
C ARG A 37 2.94 -8.71 -5.73
N VAL A 38 2.17 -7.72 -5.31
CA VAL A 38 1.15 -7.10 -6.16
C VAL A 38 1.55 -5.67 -6.53
N PRO A 39 1.54 -5.31 -7.82
CA PRO A 39 1.83 -3.94 -8.23
C PRO A 39 0.72 -3.00 -7.76
N VAL A 40 1.08 -1.74 -7.45
CA VAL A 40 0.15 -0.71 -6.93
C VAL A 40 -1.14 -0.59 -7.74
N ASP A 41 -1.05 -0.73 -9.06
CA ASP A 41 -2.21 -0.59 -9.95
C ASP A 41 -3.23 -1.73 -9.84
N GLN A 42 -2.87 -2.84 -9.18
CA GLN A 42 -3.70 -4.05 -9.00
C GLN A 42 -4.04 -4.32 -7.52
N LEU A 43 -3.80 -3.34 -6.63
CA LEU A 43 -4.04 -3.52 -5.20
C LEU A 43 -5.50 -3.46 -4.80
N GLU A 44 -6.36 -2.78 -5.55
CA GLU A 44 -7.77 -2.60 -5.15
C GLU A 44 -8.44 -3.97 -4.96
N GLY A 45 -9.04 -4.17 -3.79
CA GLY A 45 -9.67 -5.44 -3.41
C GLY A 45 -8.73 -6.49 -2.83
N ARG A 46 -7.40 -6.30 -2.88
CA ARG A 46 -6.41 -7.21 -2.29
C ARG A 46 -6.35 -7.06 -0.77
N ILE A 47 -5.88 -8.10 -0.09
CA ILE A 47 -5.72 -8.12 1.36
C ILE A 47 -4.23 -7.96 1.67
N THR A 48 -3.86 -6.95 2.46
CA THR A 48 -2.44 -6.75 2.81
C THR A 48 -1.95 -7.86 3.75
N ALA A 49 -0.74 -8.36 3.51
CA ALA A 49 -0.08 -9.32 4.40
C ALA A 49 0.90 -8.64 5.38
N SER A 50 1.22 -7.37 5.14
CA SER A 50 2.10 -6.54 5.97
C SER A 50 1.39 -5.28 6.47
N LEU A 51 2.05 -4.55 7.36
CA LEU A 51 1.64 -3.18 7.69
C LEU A 51 1.88 -2.28 6.48
N VAL A 52 0.98 -1.31 6.28
CA VAL A 52 1.17 -0.20 5.34
C VAL A 52 1.17 1.09 6.14
N THR A 53 2.30 1.79 6.19
CA THR A 53 2.48 2.97 7.06
C THR A 53 3.13 4.12 6.29
N PRO A 54 2.36 5.13 5.85
CA PRO A 54 2.89 6.30 5.17
C PRO A 54 3.58 7.30 6.10
N TYR A 55 4.64 7.95 5.61
CA TYR A 55 5.37 9.01 6.31
C TYR A 55 5.38 10.32 5.50
N PRO A 56 4.87 11.44 6.07
CA PRO A 56 4.07 11.56 7.30
C PRO A 56 2.63 11.02 7.13
N PRO A 57 1.89 10.73 8.21
CA PRO A 57 2.19 10.99 9.63
C PRO A 57 2.91 9.86 10.38
N GLY A 58 3.12 8.70 9.77
CA GLY A 58 3.81 7.56 10.40
C GLY A 58 2.93 6.68 11.30
N ILE A 59 1.60 6.74 11.15
CA ILE A 59 0.67 5.82 11.80
C ILE A 59 0.18 4.75 10.80
N PRO A 60 -0.08 3.51 11.22
CA PRO A 60 -0.56 2.46 10.31
C PRO A 60 -1.81 2.90 9.56
N LEU A 61 -1.76 2.82 8.23
CA LEU A 61 -2.90 3.04 7.34
C LEU A 61 -3.68 1.74 7.14
N LEU A 62 -2.97 0.62 6.96
CA LEU A 62 -3.56 -0.71 6.93
C LEU A 62 -2.77 -1.65 7.85
N ILE A 63 -3.49 -2.54 8.52
CA ILE A 63 -2.95 -3.69 9.23
C ILE A 63 -3.10 -4.96 8.41
N PRO A 64 -2.23 -5.98 8.62
CA PRO A 64 -2.39 -7.28 7.97
C PRO A 64 -3.82 -7.79 8.07
N GLY A 65 -4.37 -8.27 6.96
CA GLY A 65 -5.72 -8.82 6.89
C GLY A 65 -6.81 -7.81 6.51
N GLU A 66 -6.48 -6.52 6.39
CA GLU A 66 -7.39 -5.51 5.84
C GLU A 66 -7.29 -5.42 4.31
N ARG A 67 -8.40 -5.02 3.70
CA ARG A 67 -8.53 -4.88 2.24
C ARG A 67 -8.18 -3.48 1.77
N PHE A 68 -7.43 -3.39 0.68
CA PHE A 68 -7.21 -2.14 -0.04
C PHE A 68 -8.50 -1.64 -0.69
N ASN A 69 -8.92 -0.43 -0.33
CA ASN A 69 -9.98 0.29 -1.02
C ASN A 69 -9.40 1.25 -2.08
N LYS A 70 -10.28 1.81 -2.91
CA LYS A 70 -9.91 2.75 -3.97
C LYS A 70 -9.11 3.97 -3.46
N THR A 71 -9.54 4.58 -2.36
CA THR A 71 -8.92 5.80 -1.81
C THR A 71 -7.47 5.56 -1.40
N ILE A 72 -7.20 4.42 -0.76
CA ILE A 72 -5.84 4.03 -0.36
C ILE A 72 -4.98 3.74 -1.59
N VAL A 73 -5.52 3.05 -2.58
CA VAL A 73 -4.80 2.75 -3.83
C VAL A 73 -4.46 4.04 -4.59
N ASP A 74 -5.41 4.98 -4.67
CA ASP A 74 -5.18 6.29 -5.29
C ASP A 74 -4.10 7.08 -4.54
N TYR A 75 -4.04 6.97 -3.21
CA TYR A 75 -2.96 7.54 -2.40
C TYR A 75 -1.59 6.94 -2.74
N LEU A 76 -1.47 5.61 -2.81
CA LEU A 76 -0.19 4.95 -3.15
C LEU A 76 0.26 5.28 -4.58
N LYS A 77 -0.68 5.41 -5.52
CA LYS A 77 -0.41 5.88 -6.89
C LYS A 77 0.12 7.31 -6.89
N PHE A 78 -0.48 8.20 -6.09
CA PHE A 78 0.02 9.55 -5.91
C PHE A 78 1.45 9.55 -5.34
N THR A 79 1.73 8.73 -4.32
CA THR A 79 3.08 8.60 -3.74
C THR A 79 4.12 8.15 -4.77
N ARG A 80 3.80 7.17 -5.63
CA ARG A 80 4.67 6.79 -6.76
C ARG A 80 5.00 7.99 -7.64
N VAL A 81 3.97 8.70 -8.12
CA VAL A 81 4.14 9.86 -9.02
C VAL A 81 4.93 10.98 -8.35
N PHE A 82 4.69 11.21 -7.05
CA PHE A 82 5.42 12.21 -6.27
C PHE A 82 6.90 11.85 -6.18
N ASN A 83 7.23 10.60 -5.84
CA ASN A 83 8.61 10.14 -5.70
C ASN A 83 9.38 10.16 -7.03
N GLU A 84 8.71 9.87 -8.15
CA GLU A 84 9.29 10.00 -9.48
C GLU A 84 9.59 11.46 -9.86
N LYS A 85 8.70 12.38 -9.47
CA LYS A 85 8.81 13.80 -9.79
C LYS A 85 9.82 14.56 -8.92
N PHE A 86 10.06 14.09 -7.69
CA PHE A 86 10.95 14.74 -6.72
C PHE A 86 12.01 13.78 -6.15
N PRO A 87 13.00 13.36 -6.97
CA PRO A 87 14.11 12.54 -6.48
C PRO A 87 14.87 13.22 -5.34
N GLY A 88 15.16 12.49 -4.26
CA GLY A 88 15.79 13.00 -3.03
C GLY A 88 14.83 13.60 -2.00
N PHE A 89 13.52 13.65 -2.31
CA PHE A 89 12.45 14.07 -1.40
C PHE A 89 11.34 13.03 -1.35
N GLU A 90 11.69 11.75 -1.47
CA GLU A 90 10.72 10.67 -1.53
C GLU A 90 9.86 10.62 -0.25
N ALA A 91 8.55 10.52 -0.44
CA ALA A 91 7.64 10.11 0.61
C ALA A 91 7.80 8.60 0.83
N ASP A 92 8.12 8.22 2.06
CA ASP A 92 8.32 6.82 2.44
C ASP A 92 6.98 6.20 2.87
N VAL A 93 6.76 4.96 2.44
CA VAL A 93 5.60 4.17 2.85
C VAL A 93 6.11 2.79 3.19
N HIS A 94 6.17 2.48 4.49
CA HIS A 94 6.49 1.13 4.92
C HIS A 94 5.43 0.16 4.38
N GLY A 95 5.86 -0.96 3.81
CA GLY A 95 5.01 -1.94 3.14
C GLY A 95 4.93 -1.73 1.62
N LEU A 96 5.31 -0.54 1.14
CA LEU A 96 5.44 -0.24 -0.27
C LEU A 96 6.89 -0.42 -0.71
N THR A 97 7.16 -1.49 -1.45
CA THR A 97 8.49 -1.81 -1.95
C THR A 97 8.66 -1.32 -3.39
N VAL A 98 9.90 -1.03 -3.78
CA VAL A 98 10.25 -0.60 -5.14
C VAL A 98 11.16 -1.64 -5.76
N ASP A 99 10.83 -2.05 -6.98
CA ASP A 99 11.67 -2.91 -7.80
C ASP A 99 11.84 -2.31 -9.21
N THR A 100 12.85 -2.76 -9.95
CA THR A 100 13.07 -2.34 -11.35
C THR A 100 12.68 -3.47 -12.28
N VAL A 101 11.58 -3.28 -13.02
CA VAL A 101 11.08 -4.24 -14.02
C VAL A 101 11.24 -3.62 -15.40
N ASP A 102 11.98 -4.27 -16.28
CA ASP A 102 12.27 -3.79 -17.65
C ASP A 102 12.86 -2.37 -17.70
N GLY A 103 13.68 -2.01 -16.70
CA GLY A 103 14.30 -0.69 -16.59
C GLY A 103 13.39 0.41 -16.03
N VAL A 104 12.16 0.07 -15.63
CA VAL A 104 11.17 1.00 -15.05
C VAL A 104 10.98 0.67 -13.57
N LYS A 105 11.01 1.70 -12.72
CA LYS A 105 10.68 1.55 -11.29
C LYS A 105 9.19 1.20 -11.15
N GLN A 106 8.90 0.13 -10.45
CA GLN A 106 7.55 -0.30 -10.12
C GLN A 106 7.40 -0.45 -8.61
N TYR A 107 6.22 -0.14 -8.11
CA TYR A 107 5.89 -0.15 -6.70
C TYR A 107 4.98 -1.34 -6.40
N PHE A 108 5.27 -2.06 -5.32
CA PHE A 108 4.58 -3.29 -4.95
C PHE A 108 4.25 -3.34 -3.47
N VAL A 109 3.20 -4.08 -3.12
CA VAL A 109 2.90 -4.47 -1.73
C VAL A 109 2.71 -5.98 -1.66
N ASP A 110 3.18 -6.57 -0.57
CA ASP A 110 3.02 -7.98 -0.28
C ASP A 110 1.59 -8.24 0.25
N CYS A 111 0.81 -8.99 -0.51
CA CYS A 111 -0.59 -9.28 -0.24
C CYS A 111 -0.81 -10.77 0.02
N VAL A 112 -1.92 -11.10 0.67
CA VAL A 112 -2.40 -12.48 0.75
C VAL A 112 -2.71 -13.00 -0.66
N PRO A 113 -2.41 -14.28 -0.97
CA PRO A 113 -2.69 -14.86 -2.28
C PRO A 113 -4.16 -14.73 -2.67
N ALA A 114 -4.43 -14.38 -3.93
CA ALA A 114 -5.80 -14.13 -4.41
C ALA A 114 -6.72 -15.38 -4.38
N ASN A 115 -6.16 -16.57 -4.29
CA ASN A 115 -6.88 -17.85 -4.31
C ASN A 115 -7.23 -18.39 -2.91
N ASN A 116 -7.15 -17.56 -1.87
CA ASN A 116 -7.34 -17.92 -0.47
C ASN A 116 -8.70 -17.45 0.06
#